data_AF-A0A645JBX7-F1
#
_entry.id   AF-A0A645JBX7-F1
#
_cell.length_a   1.000
_cell.length_b   1.000
_cell.length_c   1.000
_cell.angle_alpha   90.00
_cell.angle_beta   90.00
_cell.angle_gamma   90.00
#
_symmetry.space_group_name_H-M   'P 1'
#
loop_
_entity.id
_entity.type
_entity.pdbx_description
1 polymer ?
#
loop_
_entity_poly.entity_id
_entity_poly.type
_entity_poly.pdbx_seq_one_letter_code
_entity_poly.pdbx_strand_id
1 'polypeptide(L)'
;MDSNRLILRWADRPAQELYMGNNELLSDLARWNTRTPAGHPEGFIEAFANIYRNFALTVVAKENGENPGAPVTDFPTVYDGVRGMQFVETMVESGRDNNTKWHKWIG
;
A
#
# COMPACT_ATOMS: atom_id res chain seq x y z
N MET A 1 -3.03 2.05 17.36
CA MET A 1 -3.58 2.29 16.02
C MET A 1 -4.20 0.98 15.58
N ASP A 2 -5.47 0.95 15.18
CA ASP A 2 -6.14 -0.29 14.74
C ASP A 2 -5.95 -0.44 13.23
N SER A 3 -5.11 -1.38 12.81
CA SER A 3 -4.82 -1.64 11.40
C SER A 3 -6.02 -2.19 10.62
N ASN A 4 -7.07 -2.64 11.33
CA ASN A 4 -8.24 -3.28 10.75
C ASN A 4 -9.36 -2.28 10.40
N ARG A 5 -9.17 -0.99 10.70
CA ARG A 5 -10.20 0.05 10.59
C ARG A 5 -9.73 1.23 9.75
N LEU A 6 -10.54 1.60 8.76
CA LEU A 6 -10.40 2.81 7.96
C LEU A 6 -11.53 3.80 8.28
N ILE A 7 -11.19 5.04 8.66
CA ILE A 7 -12.16 6.10 8.92
C ILE A 7 -12.29 6.98 7.68
N LEU A 8 -13.47 6.98 7.06
CA LEU A 8 -13.79 7.83 5.92
C LEU A 8 -14.51 9.08 6.43
N ARG A 9 -13.89 10.23 6.23
CA ARG A 9 -14.48 11.53 6.55
C ARG A 9 -14.96 12.18 5.26
N TRP A 10 -16.27 12.42 5.20
CA TRP A 10 -16.93 13.05 4.07
C TRP A 10 -17.15 14.54 4.36
N ALA A 11 -17.27 15.35 3.31
CA ALA A 11 -17.54 16.78 3.45
C ALA A 11 -19.02 17.07 3.74
N ASP A 12 -19.92 16.19 3.29
CA ASP A 12 -21.36 16.39 3.17
C ASP A 12 -22.21 15.36 3.94
N ARG A 13 -21.58 14.37 4.58
CA ARG A 13 -22.26 13.32 5.34
C ARG A 13 -21.44 12.86 6.54
N PRO A 14 -22.07 12.15 7.51
CA PRO A 14 -21.36 11.64 8.68
C PRO A 14 -20.16 10.77 8.32
N ALA A 15 -19.14 10.76 9.19
CA ALA A 15 -18.00 9.88 9.04
C ALA A 15 -18.45 8.41 9.05
N GLN A 16 -17.75 7.57 8.29
CA GLN A 16 -17.98 6.13 8.21
C GLN A 16 -16.73 5.40 8.70
N GLU A 17 -16.94 4.25 9.31
CA GLU A 17 -15.86 3.31 9.63
C GLU A 17 -16.02 2.08 8.76
N LEU A 18 -14.98 1.76 8.00
CA LEU A 18 -14.88 0.49 7.28
C LEU A 18 -13.95 -0.43 8.06
N TYR A 19 -14.38 -1.67 8.18
CA TYR A 19 -13.61 -2.73 8.82
C TYR A 19 -13.19 -3.75 7.77
N MET A 20 -11.97 -4.25 7.91
CA MET A 20 -11.47 -5.32 7.05
C MET A 20 -12.21 -6.64 7.28
N GLY A 21 -12.02 -7.57 6.35
CA GLY A 21 -12.76 -8.85 6.29
C GLY A 21 -13.47 -9.00 4.96
N ASN A 22 -13.71 -10.24 4.53
CA ASN A 22 -14.41 -10.52 3.28
C ASN A 22 -15.91 -10.14 3.35
N ASN A 23 -16.22 -8.86 3.20
CA ASN A 23 -17.57 -8.29 3.24
C ASN A 23 -17.84 -7.43 1.98
N GLU A 24 -19.13 -7.19 1.69
CA GLU A 24 -19.58 -6.50 0.46
C GLU A 24 -19.24 -5.01 0.43
N LEU A 25 -18.77 -4.42 1.53
CA LEU A 25 -18.44 -3.00 1.63
C LEU A 25 -17.03 -2.68 1.12
N LEU A 26 -16.19 -3.70 0.93
CA LEU A 26 -14.81 -3.54 0.46
C LEU A 26 -14.73 -3.74 -1.05
N SER A 27 -13.80 -3.02 -1.70
CA SER A 27 -13.50 -3.21 -3.13
C SER A 27 -12.93 -4.60 -3.41
N ASP A 28 -13.02 -5.05 -4.67
CA ASP A 28 -12.48 -6.35 -5.09
C ASP A 28 -10.99 -6.50 -4.77
N LEU A 29 -10.22 -5.41 -4.89
CA LEU A 29 -8.79 -5.38 -4.56
C LEU A 29 -8.52 -5.51 -3.04
N ALA A 30 -9.37 -4.91 -2.21
CA ALA A 30 -9.26 -5.06 -0.77
C ALA A 30 -9.64 -6.49 -0.34
N ARG A 31 -10.68 -7.09 -0.95
CA ARG A 31 -11.07 -8.48 -0.70
C ARG A 31 -10.03 -9.48 -1.21
N TRP A 32 -9.37 -9.21 -2.34
CA TRP A 32 -8.26 -10.02 -2.89
C TRP A 32 -7.11 -10.22 -1.89
N ASN A 33 -6.86 -9.20 -1.05
CA ASN A 33 -5.80 -9.18 -0.07
C ASN A 33 -6.25 -9.60 1.34
N THR A 34 -7.52 -9.97 1.51
CA THR A 34 -8.10 -10.41 2.79
C THR A 34 -8.19 -11.93 2.82
N ARG A 35 -7.76 -12.57 3.91
CA ARG A 35 -7.81 -14.02 4.14
C ARG A 35 -8.92 -14.42 5.10
N THR A 36 -9.26 -13.57 6.06
CA THR A 36 -10.21 -13.88 7.12
C THR A 36 -11.59 -13.24 6.91
N PRO A 37 -12.67 -13.83 7.44
CA PRO A 37 -13.98 -13.19 7.45
C PRO A 37 -14.02 -11.98 8.39
N ALA A 38 -15.03 -11.12 8.20
CA ALA A 38 -15.22 -9.95 9.06
C ALA A 38 -15.26 -10.33 10.56
N GLY A 39 -14.61 -9.52 11.39
CA GLY A 39 -14.48 -9.75 12.83
C GLY A 39 -13.27 -10.60 13.26
N HIS A 40 -12.53 -11.20 12.31
CA HIS A 40 -11.27 -11.88 12.58
C HIS A 40 -10.11 -10.99 12.18
N PRO A 41 -9.36 -10.43 13.15
CA PRO A 41 -8.35 -9.44 12.85
C PRO A 41 -7.19 -10.07 12.06
N GLU A 42 -6.70 -9.33 11.08
CA GLU A 42 -5.38 -9.55 10.49
C GLU A 42 -4.42 -8.45 10.94
N GLY A 43 -3.15 -8.62 10.61
CA GLY A 43 -2.14 -7.64 10.95
C GLY A 43 -0.94 -7.67 10.03
N PHE A 44 0.20 -7.39 10.64
CA PHE A 44 1.46 -7.14 9.93
C PHE A 44 1.91 -8.34 9.09
N ILE A 45 1.73 -9.56 9.58
CA ILE A 45 2.20 -10.78 8.90
C ILE A 45 1.38 -11.01 7.63
N GLU A 46 0.06 -10.82 7.68
CA GLU A 46 -0.83 -10.96 6.53
C GLU A 46 -0.55 -9.88 5.48
N ALA A 47 -0.28 -8.65 5.91
CA ALA A 47 0.13 -7.57 5.03
C ALA A 47 1.45 -7.89 4.30
N PHE A 48 2.45 -8.41 5.02
CA PHE A 48 3.70 -8.86 4.39
C PHE A 48 3.47 -10.04 3.44
N ALA A 49 2.64 -11.00 3.84
CA ALA A 49 2.31 -12.16 3.01
C ALA A 49 1.63 -11.74 1.69
N ASN A 50 0.84 -10.66 1.66
CA ASN A 50 0.27 -10.11 0.42
C ASN A 50 1.34 -9.63 -0.55
N ILE A 51 2.34 -8.88 -0.06
CA ILE A 51 3.46 -8.39 -0.88
C ILE A 51 4.22 -9.58 -1.50
N TYR A 52 4.60 -10.56 -0.68
CA TYR A 52 5.35 -11.73 -1.16
C TYR A 52 4.53 -12.60 -2.13
N ARG A 53 3.24 -12.80 -1.85
CA ARG A 53 2.34 -13.56 -2.72
C ARG A 53 2.21 -12.90 -4.10
N ASN A 54 1.96 -11.60 -4.14
CA ASN A 54 1.79 -10.87 -5.40
C ASN A 54 3.09 -10.84 -6.21
N PHE A 55 4.24 -10.66 -5.55
CA PHE A 55 5.56 -10.80 -6.17
C PHE A 55 5.77 -12.20 -6.77
N ALA A 56 5.54 -13.26 -5.99
CA ALA A 56 5.73 -14.64 -6.45
C ALA A 56 4.83 -15.00 -7.64
N LEU A 57 3.54 -14.62 -7.58
CA LEU A 57 2.60 -14.81 -8.68
C LEU A 57 3.03 -14.05 -9.94
N THR A 58 3.60 -12.85 -9.79
CA THR A 58 4.15 -12.08 -10.91
C THR A 58 5.35 -12.77 -11.56
N VAL A 59 6.24 -13.37 -10.76
CA VAL A 59 7.38 -14.13 -11.28
C VAL A 59 6.89 -15.34 -12.08
N VAL A 60 5.97 -16.13 -11.52
CA VAL A 60 5.40 -17.32 -12.18
C VAL A 60 4.72 -16.95 -13.50
N ALA A 61 3.90 -15.90 -13.52
CA ALA A 61 3.24 -15.44 -14.74
C ALA A 61 4.28 -15.08 -15.83
N LYS A 62 5.34 -14.35 -15.46
CA LYS A 62 6.41 -13.99 -16.40
C LYS A 62 7.18 -15.20 -16.91
N GLU A 63 7.49 -16.18 -16.06
CA GLU A 63 8.15 -17.42 -16.47
C GLU A 63 7.32 -18.21 -17.47
N ASN A 64 5.99 -18.18 -17.34
CA ASN A 64 5.05 -18.80 -18.27
C ASN A 64 4.77 -17.98 -19.54
N GLY A 65 5.38 -16.80 -19.69
CA GLY A 65 5.09 -15.89 -20.81
C GLY A 65 3.71 -15.22 -20.73
N GLU A 66 3.08 -15.24 -19.56
CA GLU A 66 1.80 -14.60 -19.28
C GLU A 66 1.99 -13.15 -18.81
N ASN A 67 0.99 -12.31 -19.06
CA ASN A 67 0.97 -10.96 -18.51
C ASN A 67 0.22 -10.96 -17.16
N PRO A 68 0.89 -10.72 -16.03
CA PRO A 68 0.23 -10.70 -14.73
C PRO A 68 -0.76 -9.53 -14.66
N GLY A 69 -1.99 -9.82 -14.24
CA GLY A 69 -3.05 -8.82 -14.11
C GLY A 69 -2.84 -7.85 -12.94
N ALA A 70 -3.61 -6.76 -12.94
CA ALA A 70 -3.45 -5.65 -11.99
C ALA A 70 -3.43 -6.04 -10.49
N PRO A 71 -4.28 -6.96 -9.97
CA PRO A 71 -4.23 -7.35 -8.56
C PRO A 71 -2.96 -8.12 -8.16
N VAL A 72 -2.32 -8.77 -9.13
CA VAL A 72 -1.09 -9.56 -8.93
C VAL A 72 0.15 -8.66 -8.97
N THR A 73 0.09 -7.55 -9.69
CA THR A 73 1.17 -6.56 -9.77
C THR A 73 1.09 -5.49 -8.68
N ASP A 74 0.17 -5.61 -7.73
CA ASP A 74 0.01 -4.69 -6.59
C ASP A 74 1.03 -5.00 -5.48
N PHE A 75 2.26 -4.54 -5.69
CA PHE A 75 3.35 -4.54 -4.72
C PHE A 75 4.41 -3.49 -5.10
N PRO A 76 5.26 -3.03 -4.15
CA PRO A 76 6.27 -2.02 -4.42
C PRO A 76 7.27 -2.44 -5.51
N THR A 77 7.60 -1.51 -6.39
CA THR A 77 8.58 -1.68 -7.46
C THR A 77 9.93 -1.07 -7.11
N VAL A 78 10.93 -1.28 -7.98
CA VAL A 78 12.24 -0.61 -7.87
C VAL A 78 12.09 0.92 -7.92
N TYR A 79 11.13 1.44 -8.68
CA TYR A 79 10.91 2.89 -8.80
C TYR A 79 10.34 3.49 -7.51
N ASP A 80 9.51 2.74 -6.77
CA ASP A 80 9.04 3.15 -5.44
C ASP A 80 10.21 3.22 -4.45
N GLY A 81 11.18 2.30 -4.57
CA GLY A 81 12.43 2.35 -3.82
C GLY A 81 13.29 3.57 -4.14
N VAL A 82 13.49 3.87 -5.42
CA VAL A 82 14.21 5.08 -5.86
C VAL A 82 13.55 6.34 -5.34
N ARG A 83 12.21 6.43 -5.44
CA ARG A 83 11.43 7.55 -4.89
C ARG A 83 11.61 7.69 -3.37
N GLY A 84 11.67 6.58 -2.64
CA GLY A 84 11.98 6.58 -1.21
C GLY A 84 13.34 7.18 -0.90
N MET A 85 14.37 6.84 -1.68
CA MET A 85 15.72 7.38 -1.52
C MET A 85 15.79 8.88 -1.84
N GLN A 86 15.13 9.31 -2.92
CA GLN A 86 15.02 10.73 -3.28
C GLN A 86 14.35 11.55 -2.16
N PHE A 87 13.34 10.99 -1.50
CA PHE A 87 12.71 11.62 -0.35
C PHE A 87 13.66 11.78 0.83
N VAL A 88 14.39 10.71 1.19
CA VAL A 88 15.36 10.74 2.29
C VAL A 88 16.44 11.78 2.02
N GLU A 89 16.99 11.81 0.80
CA GLU A 89 17.99 12.78 0.38
C GLU A 89 17.48 14.23 0.51
N THR A 90 16.32 14.52 -0.10
CA THR A 90 15.69 15.86 -0.04
C THR A 90 15.46 16.31 1.40
N MET A 91 15.03 15.40 2.29
CA MET A 91 14.80 15.71 3.71
C MET A 91 16.09 15.95 4.48
N VAL A 92 17.16 15.20 4.19
CA VAL A 92 18.48 15.40 4.81
C VAL A 92 19.09 16.74 4.37
N GLU A 93 18.96 17.10 3.10
CA GLU A 93 19.38 18.42 2.61
C GLU A 93 18.61 19.53 3.33
N SER A 94 17.28 19.40 3.42
CA SER A 94 16.45 20.37 4.12
C SER A 94 16.78 20.49 5.60
N GLY A 95 17.12 19.38 6.28
CA GLY A 95 17.52 19.42 7.68
C GLY A 95 18.89 20.07 7.93
N ARG A 96 19.72 20.24 6.90
CA ARG A 96 21.04 20.88 6.99
C ARG A 96 21.03 22.36 6.60
N ASP A 97 20.02 22.81 5.84
CA ASP A 97 19.89 24.19 5.39
C ASP A 97 18.93 24.99 6.29
N ASN A 98 19.48 25.91 7.08
CA ASN A 98 18.68 26.79 7.95
C ASN A 98 18.05 27.99 7.24
N ASN A 99 18.42 28.25 5.98
CA ASN A 99 18.00 29.43 5.24
C ASN A 99 16.91 29.11 4.21
N THR A 100 16.90 27.89 3.68
CA THR A 100 15.93 27.45 2.68
C THR A 100 14.89 26.52 3.29
N LYS A 101 13.63 26.96 3.33
CA LYS A 101 12.54 26.14 3.87
C LYS A 101 12.04 25.05 2.91
N TRP A 102 12.10 25.31 1.61
CA TRP A 102 11.56 24.43 0.58
C TRP A 102 12.66 23.95 -0.35
N HIS A 103 12.91 22.65 -0.35
CA HIS A 103 13.91 22.03 -1.22
C HIS A 103 13.24 21.48 -2.47
N LYS A 104 13.91 21.66 -3.61
CA LYS A 104 13.42 21.13 -4.88
C LYS A 104 13.48 19.60 -4.83
N TRP A 105 12.42 18.94 -5.27
CA TRP A 105 12.39 17.48 -5.43
C TRP A 105 13.43 17.03 -6.47
N ILE A 106 14.21 15.99 -6.14
CA ILE A 106 15.35 15.50 -6.94
C ILE A 106 14.90 14.34 -7.88
N GLY A 107 13.73 14.47 -8.51
CA GLY A 107 13.19 13.43 -9.41
C GLY A 107 12.34 13.97 -10.53
#